data_AF-A0A163K1J3-F1
#
_entry.id   AF-A0A163K1J3-F1
#
_cell.length_a   1.000
_cell.length_b   1.000
_cell.length_c   1.000
_cell.angle_alpha   90.00
_cell.angle_beta   90.00
_cell.angle_gamma   90.00
#
_symmetry.space_group_name_H-M   'P 1'
#
loop_
_entity.id
_entity.type
_entity.pdbx_description
1 polymer ?
#
loop_
_entity_poly.entity_id
_entity_poly.type
_entity_poly.pdbx_seq_one_letter_code
_entity_poly.pdbx_strand_id
1 'polypeptide(L)'
;MAGNVRANVDQIRRQGRWNNTTISGAYLTNLPRELVPSMAGFPTYGRFFYLVRAALNPPTSLCKKFPGDPIQSTVAENAFVPVIMTFRKTFIQGLVLLMELQPCYPIWQDSTFSDPAHLSFKRNLVEIEAQEHDPAHTLFQQCVPMHSRFQTPLGL
;
A
#
# COMPACT_ATOMS: atom_id res chain seq x y z
N MET A 1 47.02 10.15 -25.31
CA MET A 1 45.65 9.98 -25.83
C MET A 1 45.15 8.62 -25.41
N ALA A 2 44.36 8.52 -24.33
CA ALA A 2 43.73 7.26 -23.93
C ALA A 2 42.34 7.21 -24.59
N GLY A 3 42.18 6.35 -25.60
CA GLY A 3 40.88 6.09 -26.20
C GLY A 3 40.01 5.33 -25.22
N ASN A 4 38.80 5.83 -24.95
CA ASN A 4 37.79 5.12 -24.17
C ASN A 4 37.40 3.81 -24.88
N VAL A 5 38.08 2.72 -24.55
CA VAL A 5 37.67 1.36 -24.95
C VAL A 5 36.41 1.02 -24.16
N ARG A 6 35.25 1.32 -24.75
CA ARG A 6 33.95 0.91 -24.20
C ARG A 6 33.86 -0.61 -24.31
N ALA A 7 33.74 -1.29 -23.17
CA ALA A 7 33.56 -2.73 -23.13
C ALA A 7 32.32 -3.16 -23.95
N ASN A 8 32.46 -4.20 -24.77
CA ASN A 8 31.40 -4.71 -25.63
C ASN A 8 30.26 -5.28 -24.76
N VAL A 9 28.99 -4.96 -25.08
CA VAL A 9 27.80 -5.34 -24.30
C VAL A 9 27.69 -6.87 -24.13
N ASP A 10 28.06 -7.64 -25.14
CA ASP A 10 28.03 -9.10 -25.09
C ASP A 10 29.13 -9.66 -24.19
N GLN A 11 30.28 -9.00 -24.11
CA GLN A 11 31.34 -9.34 -23.17
C GLN A 11 30.91 -9.07 -21.72
N ILE A 12 30.28 -7.92 -21.44
CA ILE A 12 29.74 -7.58 -20.11
C ILE A 12 28.71 -8.61 -19.65
N ARG A 13 27.78 -8.99 -20.54
CA ARG A 13 26.73 -9.97 -20.25
C ARG A 13 27.29 -11.36 -19.93
N ARG A 14 28.27 -11.82 -20.72
CA ARG A 14 28.93 -13.13 -20.52
C ARG A 14 29.78 -13.17 -19.26
N GLN A 15 30.50 -12.07 -18.95
CA GLN A 15 31.42 -12.02 -17.81
C GLN A 15 30.67 -11.97 -16.48
N GLY A 16 29.54 -11.27 -16.39
CA GLY A 16 28.77 -11.20 -15.15
C GLY A 16 27.70 -12.27 -14.97
N ARG A 17 27.58 -13.26 -15.88
CA ARG A 17 26.52 -14.31 -15.84
C ARG A 17 25.12 -13.74 -15.59
N TRP A 18 24.76 -12.66 -16.30
CA TRP A 18 23.51 -11.91 -16.10
C TRP A 18 22.32 -12.72 -16.65
N ASN A 19 21.82 -13.69 -15.89
CA ASN A 19 20.47 -14.22 -16.11
C ASN A 19 19.47 -13.32 -15.34
N ASN A 20 18.31 -13.02 -15.94
CA ASN A 20 17.31 -12.11 -15.38
C ASN A 20 16.81 -12.57 -13.99
N THR A 21 16.87 -13.86 -13.70
CA THR A 21 16.37 -14.47 -12.46
C THR A 21 17.29 -14.19 -11.27
N THR A 22 18.60 -14.34 -11.44
CA THR A 22 19.61 -14.17 -10.38
C THR A 22 19.88 -12.70 -10.10
N ILE A 23 19.84 -11.82 -11.13
CA ILE A 23 20.06 -10.38 -10.93
C ILE A 23 18.90 -9.69 -10.19
N SER A 24 17.66 -10.11 -10.48
CA SER A 24 16.48 -9.53 -9.83
C SER A 24 16.41 -9.91 -8.34
N GLY A 25 16.74 -11.17 -8.01
CA GLY A 25 16.80 -11.63 -6.63
C GLY A 25 17.99 -11.09 -5.84
N ALA A 26 19.16 -10.95 -6.45
CA ALA A 26 20.41 -10.57 -5.75
C ALA A 26 20.71 -9.07 -5.72
N TYR A 27 20.12 -8.26 -6.61
CA TYR A 27 20.47 -6.83 -6.73
C TYR A 27 19.28 -5.87 -6.76
N LEU A 28 18.08 -6.29 -7.21
CA LEU A 28 16.93 -5.38 -7.28
C LEU A 28 16.12 -5.29 -5.97
N THR A 29 16.35 -6.21 -5.02
CA THR A 29 15.64 -6.25 -3.73
C THR A 29 16.57 -6.18 -2.52
N ASN A 30 17.72 -5.48 -2.64
CA ASN A 30 18.80 -5.36 -1.65
C ASN A 30 18.41 -4.84 -0.24
N LEU A 31 17.14 -4.62 0.05
CA LEU A 31 16.68 -4.32 1.38
C LEU A 31 16.23 -5.64 2.03
N PRO A 32 16.87 -6.09 3.12
CA PRO A 32 16.39 -7.22 3.90
C PRO A 32 14.90 -7.08 4.15
N ARG A 33 14.14 -8.18 3.98
CA ARG A 33 12.68 -8.17 4.11
C ARG A 33 12.19 -7.61 5.44
N GLU A 34 12.99 -7.76 6.49
CA GLU A 34 12.74 -7.22 7.83
C GLU A 34 13.12 -5.74 7.98
N LEU A 35 14.10 -5.27 7.20
CA LEU A 35 14.53 -3.87 7.20
C LEU A 35 13.45 -2.96 6.60
N VAL A 36 12.78 -3.38 5.52
CA VAL A 36 11.79 -2.53 4.82
C VAL A 36 10.64 -2.09 5.74
N PRO A 37 9.96 -2.97 6.49
CA PRO A 37 8.92 -2.55 7.44
C PRO A 37 9.48 -1.76 8.63
N SER A 38 10.68 -2.13 9.13
CA SER A 38 11.31 -1.41 10.23
C SER A 38 11.60 0.05 9.87
N MET A 39 12.07 0.31 8.65
CA MET A 39 12.26 1.69 8.14
C MET A 39 10.93 2.43 7.95
N ALA A 40 9.82 1.72 7.74
CA ALA A 40 8.48 2.29 7.67
C ALA A 40 7.82 2.46 9.06
N GLY A 41 8.56 2.25 10.15
CA GLY A 41 8.09 2.44 11.53
C GLY A 41 7.32 1.25 12.12
N PHE A 42 7.29 0.11 11.44
CA PHE A 42 6.66 -1.10 11.98
C PHE A 42 7.59 -1.82 12.97
N PRO A 43 7.04 -2.52 13.98
CA PRO A 43 7.83 -3.34 14.89
C PRO A 43 8.65 -4.40 14.14
N THR A 44 9.90 -4.61 14.57
CA THR A 44 10.77 -5.68 14.05
C THR A 44 10.38 -7.06 14.54
N TYR A 45 9.65 -7.13 15.66
CA TYR A 45 9.13 -8.37 16.25
C TYR A 45 7.62 -8.45 16.04
N GLY A 46 7.19 -9.47 15.28
CA GLY A 46 5.79 -9.67 14.90
C GLY A 46 5.65 -9.89 13.39
N ARG A 47 4.66 -10.70 12.99
CA ARG A 47 4.35 -10.91 11.57
C ARG A 47 3.27 -9.94 11.05
N PHE A 48 2.86 -8.99 11.88
CA PHE A 48 1.71 -8.13 11.61
C PHE A 48 2.19 -6.78 11.08
N PHE A 49 2.08 -6.62 9.76
CA PHE A 49 2.33 -5.38 9.03
C PHE A 49 1.05 -5.04 8.29
N TYR A 50 0.10 -4.45 9.00
CA TYR A 50 -1.23 -4.18 8.44
C TYR A 50 -1.67 -2.77 8.79
N LEU A 51 -2.21 -2.09 7.78
CA LEU A 51 -2.94 -0.83 7.96
C LEU A 51 -4.41 -1.18 7.74
N VAL A 52 -5.29 -0.89 8.70
CA VAL A 52 -6.70 -1.31 8.61
C VAL A 52 -7.41 -0.70 7.41
N ARG A 53 -7.05 0.53 7.05
CA ARG A 53 -7.48 1.19 5.81
C ARG A 53 -7.18 0.41 4.52
N ALA A 54 -6.24 -0.53 4.52
CA ALA A 54 -5.95 -1.37 3.37
C ALA A 54 -7.10 -2.35 3.04
N ALA A 55 -8.02 -2.62 3.98
CA ALA A 55 -9.24 -3.39 3.70
C ALA A 55 -10.16 -2.72 2.67
N LEU A 56 -10.14 -1.37 2.59
CA LEU A 56 -11.09 -0.62 1.80
C LEU A 56 -10.46 -0.12 0.50
N ASN A 57 -10.93 -0.64 -0.64
CA ASN A 57 -10.49 -0.14 -1.94
C ASN A 57 -11.24 1.16 -2.29
N PRO A 58 -10.54 2.21 -2.77
CA PRO A 58 -11.21 3.42 -3.23
C PRO A 58 -12.10 3.14 -4.46
N PRO A 59 -13.24 3.83 -4.60
CA PRO A 59 -14.13 3.68 -5.76
C PRO A 59 -13.39 3.90 -7.08
N THR A 60 -13.69 3.08 -8.09
CA THR A 60 -13.07 3.22 -9.43
C THR A 60 -13.36 4.59 -10.05
N SER A 61 -14.56 5.14 -9.82
CA SER A 61 -14.94 6.49 -10.27
C SER A 61 -14.06 7.57 -9.66
N LEU A 62 -13.70 7.44 -8.38
CA LEU A 62 -12.79 8.34 -7.68
C LEU A 62 -11.36 8.16 -8.20
N CYS A 63 -10.90 6.92 -8.41
CA CYS A 63 -9.59 6.63 -8.97
C CYS A 63 -9.39 7.27 -10.36
N LYS A 64 -10.42 7.30 -11.21
CA LYS A 64 -10.35 7.93 -12.54
C LYS A 64 -10.16 9.45 -12.51
N LYS A 65 -10.44 10.11 -11.38
CA LYS A 65 -10.19 11.56 -11.21
C LYS A 65 -8.71 11.88 -10.97
N PHE A 66 -7.90 10.86 -10.63
CA PHE A 66 -6.47 11.00 -10.43
C PHE A 66 -5.68 10.48 -11.64
N PRO A 67 -4.59 11.17 -12.02
CA PRO A 67 -3.77 10.79 -13.17
C PRO A 67 -3.12 9.40 -12.97
N GLY A 68 -2.74 8.77 -14.07
CA GLY A 68 -2.03 7.49 -14.05
C GLY A 68 -2.60 6.39 -14.93
N ASP A 69 -3.59 6.69 -15.77
CA ASP A 69 -4.07 5.75 -16.76
C ASP A 69 -3.05 5.61 -17.91
N PRO A 70 -2.84 4.40 -18.47
CA PRO A 70 -1.85 4.18 -19.52
C PRO A 70 -2.13 5.04 -20.76
N ILE A 71 -1.07 5.62 -21.34
CA ILE A 71 -1.18 6.44 -22.56
C ILE A 71 -0.73 5.61 -23.77
N GLN A 72 0.36 4.84 -23.65
CA GLN A 72 0.87 3.89 -24.63
C GLN A 72 1.39 2.59 -23.99
N SER A 73 1.51 1.51 -24.78
CA SER A 73 2.07 0.23 -24.29
C SER A 73 3.58 0.18 -24.53
N THR A 74 4.33 1.04 -23.84
CA THR A 74 5.80 0.98 -23.85
C THR A 74 6.33 0.09 -22.72
N VAL A 75 7.56 -0.42 -22.85
CA VAL A 75 8.20 -1.25 -21.79
C VAL A 75 8.27 -0.49 -20.46
N ALA A 76 8.55 0.80 -20.51
CA ALA A 76 8.59 1.65 -19.32
C ALA A 76 7.18 1.81 -18.71
N GLU A 77 6.17 2.14 -19.52
CA GLU A 77 4.80 2.28 -19.03
C GLU A 77 4.29 0.98 -18.39
N ASN A 78 4.54 -0.17 -19.01
CA ASN A 78 4.15 -1.46 -18.44
C ASN A 78 4.81 -1.76 -17.09
N ALA A 79 6.00 -1.21 -16.82
CA ALA A 79 6.67 -1.32 -15.52
C ALA A 79 6.11 -0.33 -14.47
N PHE A 80 5.74 0.89 -14.88
CA PHE A 80 5.28 1.94 -13.97
C PHE A 80 3.78 1.91 -13.67
N VAL A 81 2.94 1.42 -14.60
CA VAL A 81 1.48 1.39 -14.44
C VAL A 81 1.05 0.68 -13.14
N PRO A 82 1.57 -0.51 -12.77
CA PRO A 82 1.23 -1.14 -11.50
C PRO A 82 1.64 -0.33 -10.27
N VAL A 83 2.77 0.37 -10.36
CA VAL A 83 3.28 1.25 -9.28
C VAL A 83 2.35 2.44 -9.11
N ILE A 84 1.97 3.10 -10.21
CA ILE A 84 1.06 4.25 -10.20
C ILE A 84 -0.33 3.84 -9.71
N MET A 85 -0.84 2.69 -10.15
CA MET A 85 -2.12 2.15 -9.66
C MET A 85 -2.09 1.90 -8.15
N THR A 86 -1.00 1.32 -7.64
CA THR A 86 -0.83 1.07 -6.20
C THR A 86 -0.72 2.38 -5.43
N PHE A 87 0.11 3.30 -5.92
CA PHE A 87 0.29 4.63 -5.33
C PHE A 87 -1.03 5.40 -5.28
N ARG A 88 -1.82 5.38 -6.36
CA ARG A 88 -3.14 6.02 -6.43
C ARG A 88 -4.07 5.51 -5.34
N LYS A 89 -4.12 4.19 -5.12
CA LYS A 89 -4.95 3.61 -4.05
C LYS A 89 -4.53 4.09 -2.66
N THR A 90 -3.24 3.97 -2.35
CA THR A 90 -2.70 4.35 -1.04
C THR A 90 -2.76 5.87 -0.81
N PHE A 91 -2.62 6.66 -1.88
CA PHE A 91 -2.76 8.11 -1.83
C PHE A 91 -4.18 8.51 -1.48
N ILE A 92 -5.20 7.97 -2.18
CA ILE A 92 -6.61 8.26 -1.89
C ILE A 92 -6.98 7.84 -0.46
N GLN A 93 -6.51 6.68 -0.01
CA GLN A 93 -6.69 6.23 1.39
C GLN A 93 -6.04 7.21 2.39
N GLY A 94 -4.80 7.64 2.12
CA GLY A 94 -4.05 8.55 3.00
C GLY A 94 -4.57 9.99 3.00
N LEU A 95 -5.14 10.46 1.88
CA LEU A 95 -5.72 11.80 1.80
C LEU A 95 -6.89 11.98 2.77
N VAL A 96 -7.70 10.95 2.99
CA VAL A 96 -8.79 10.99 3.97
C VAL A 96 -8.26 11.34 5.37
N LEU A 97 -7.17 10.70 5.79
CA LEU A 97 -6.50 11.02 7.06
C LEU A 97 -5.92 12.44 7.05
N LEU A 98 -5.29 12.84 5.96
CA LEU A 98 -4.67 14.17 5.87
C LEU A 98 -5.73 15.29 5.97
N MET A 99 -6.94 15.04 5.46
CA MET A 99 -8.08 15.95 5.60
C MET A 99 -8.58 16.07 7.04
N GLU A 100 -8.53 14.99 7.83
CA GLU A 100 -8.88 15.03 9.26
C GLU A 100 -7.80 15.74 10.09
N LEU A 101 -6.53 15.48 9.79
CA LEU A 101 -5.40 16.11 10.50
C LEU A 101 -5.25 17.60 10.16
N GLN A 102 -5.56 18.00 8.93
CA GLN A 102 -5.37 19.38 8.45
C GLN A 102 -6.59 19.86 7.63
N PRO A 103 -7.73 20.19 8.28
CA PRO A 103 -8.95 20.61 7.58
C PRO A 103 -8.81 21.90 6.77
N CYS A 104 -7.84 22.75 7.09
CA CYS A 104 -7.68 24.07 6.48
C CYS A 104 -6.77 24.09 5.23
N TYR A 105 -6.38 22.93 4.69
CA TYR A 105 -5.49 22.90 3.52
C TYR A 105 -6.22 23.33 2.23
N PRO A 106 -5.65 24.24 1.41
CA PRO A 106 -6.33 24.76 0.22
C PRO A 106 -6.72 23.71 -0.82
N ILE A 107 -5.99 22.58 -0.88
CA ILE A 107 -6.24 21.50 -1.83
C ILE A 107 -7.62 20.84 -1.66
N TRP A 108 -8.22 20.94 -0.46
CA TRP A 108 -9.52 20.34 -0.15
C TRP A 108 -10.70 21.06 -0.79
N GLN A 109 -10.49 22.27 -1.31
CA GLN A 109 -11.51 23.02 -2.04
C GLN A 109 -11.75 22.50 -3.46
N ASP A 110 -10.93 21.58 -3.94
CA ASP A 110 -11.14 20.95 -5.23
C ASP A 110 -12.43 20.10 -5.23
N SER A 111 -13.17 20.16 -6.34
CA SER A 111 -14.44 19.44 -6.53
C SER A 111 -14.31 17.91 -6.38
N THR A 112 -13.11 17.36 -6.57
CA THR A 112 -12.79 15.95 -6.38
C THR A 112 -13.06 15.50 -4.94
N PHE A 113 -12.78 16.36 -3.95
CA PHE A 113 -12.93 16.05 -2.53
C PHE A 113 -14.35 16.31 -1.99
N SER A 114 -15.13 17.11 -2.72
CA SER A 114 -16.56 17.33 -2.43
C SER A 114 -17.48 16.30 -3.09
N ASP A 115 -16.92 15.40 -3.91
CA ASP A 115 -17.67 14.36 -4.60
C ASP A 115 -18.41 13.41 -3.62
N PRO A 116 -19.67 13.05 -3.88
CA PRO A 116 -20.42 12.15 -2.99
C PRO A 116 -19.76 10.77 -2.78
N ALA A 117 -19.09 10.23 -3.80
CA ALA A 117 -18.36 8.96 -3.67
C ALA A 117 -17.11 9.13 -2.81
N HIS A 118 -16.43 10.28 -2.90
CA HIS A 118 -15.33 10.62 -1.99
C HIS A 118 -15.81 10.76 -0.54
N LEU A 119 -16.90 11.50 -0.30
CA LEU A 119 -17.47 11.69 1.04
C LEU A 119 -17.94 10.37 1.67
N SER A 120 -18.57 9.50 0.88
CA SER A 120 -18.97 8.16 1.33
C SER A 120 -17.76 7.29 1.68
N PHE A 121 -16.74 7.29 0.82
CA PHE A 121 -15.50 6.57 1.05
C PHE A 121 -14.77 7.07 2.31
N LYS A 122 -14.72 8.39 2.51
CA LYS A 122 -14.16 9.04 3.70
C LYS A 122 -14.81 8.52 4.98
N ARG A 123 -16.15 8.48 5.05
CA ARG A 123 -16.86 7.97 6.25
C ARG A 123 -16.50 6.53 6.57
N ASN A 124 -16.55 5.65 5.57
CA ASN A 124 -16.24 4.23 5.76
C ASN A 124 -14.79 4.01 6.22
N LEU A 125 -13.85 4.79 5.68
CA LEU A 125 -12.44 4.67 6.04
C LEU A 125 -12.20 5.14 7.48
N VAL A 126 -12.78 6.26 7.89
CA VAL A 126 -12.71 6.76 9.27
C VAL A 126 -13.32 5.77 10.26
N GLU A 127 -14.42 5.11 9.89
CA GLU A 127 -15.04 4.08 10.74
C GLU A 127 -14.12 2.86 10.93
N ILE A 128 -13.49 2.39 9.85
CA ILE A 128 -12.56 1.25 9.90
C ILE A 128 -11.30 1.58 10.70
N GLU A 129 -10.76 2.80 10.57
CA GLU A 129 -9.61 3.26 11.37
C GLU A 129 -9.98 3.49 12.84
N ALA A 130 -11.19 3.95 13.15
CA ALA A 130 -11.66 4.07 14.54
C ALA A 130 -11.78 2.69 15.23
N GLN A 131 -11.99 1.62 14.45
CA GLN A 131 -11.98 0.23 14.93
C GLN A 131 -10.58 -0.40 14.95
N GLU A 132 -9.52 0.35 14.62
CA GLU A 132 -8.13 -0.12 14.69
C GLU A 132 -7.74 -0.37 16.16
N HIS A 133 -8.03 -1.58 16.62
CA HIS A 133 -7.44 -2.15 17.82
C HIS A 133 -6.07 -2.76 17.49
N ASP A 134 -5.22 -2.85 18.52
CA ASP A 134 -3.96 -3.59 18.48
C ASP A 134 -4.17 -4.91 17.70
N PRO A 135 -3.37 -5.21 16.66
CA PRO A 135 -3.54 -6.43 15.87
C PRO A 135 -3.57 -7.72 16.72
N ALA A 136 -2.99 -7.71 17.92
CA ALA A 136 -3.17 -8.79 18.89
C ALA A 136 -4.63 -8.93 19.36
N HIS A 137 -5.30 -7.82 19.65
CA HIS A 137 -6.68 -7.74 20.15
C HIS A 137 -7.73 -8.20 19.11
N THR A 138 -7.54 -7.86 17.82
CA THR A 138 -8.47 -8.28 16.74
C THR A 138 -8.41 -9.79 16.49
N LEU A 139 -7.23 -10.42 16.59
CA LEU A 139 -7.11 -11.88 16.51
C LEU A 139 -7.68 -12.58 17.75
N PHE A 140 -7.52 -12.02 18.94
CA PHE A 140 -8.17 -12.57 20.14
C PHE A 140 -9.69 -12.58 20.00
N GLN A 141 -10.34 -11.51 19.51
CA GLN A 141 -11.78 -11.50 19.31
C GLN A 141 -12.28 -12.49 18.24
N GLN A 142 -11.48 -12.74 17.20
CA GLN A 142 -11.81 -13.73 16.16
C GLN A 142 -11.61 -15.18 16.63
N CYS A 143 -10.67 -15.40 17.55
CA CYS A 143 -10.37 -16.72 18.12
C CYS A 143 -11.18 -17.05 19.38
N VAL A 144 -11.83 -16.08 20.02
CA VAL A 144 -12.79 -16.32 21.11
C VAL A 144 -14.08 -16.89 20.49
N PRO A 145 -14.40 -18.18 20.67
CA PRO A 145 -15.70 -18.70 20.26
C PRO A 145 -16.77 -17.94 21.05
N MET A 146 -17.95 -17.71 20.46
CA MET A 146 -19.12 -17.09 21.09
C MET A 146 -19.49 -17.77 22.44
N HIS A 147 -18.78 -17.43 23.51
CA HIS A 147 -19.01 -17.99 24.84
C HIS A 147 -20.27 -17.38 25.48
N SER A 148 -20.84 -16.35 24.85
CA SER A 148 -22.13 -15.74 25.22
C SER A 148 -23.35 -16.56 24.82
N ARG A 149 -23.21 -17.61 23.98
CA ARG A 149 -24.32 -18.51 23.64
C ARG A 149 -24.56 -19.65 24.63
N PHE A 150 -23.68 -19.82 25.62
CA PHE A 150 -23.75 -20.93 26.59
C PHE A 150 -23.99 -20.50 28.04
N GLN A 151 -24.22 -19.21 28.32
CA GLN A 151 -24.74 -18.79 29.62
C GLN A 151 -26.27 -18.88 29.63
N THR A 152 -26.79 -20.08 29.86
CA THR A 152 -28.12 -20.26 30.41
C THR A 152 -28.16 -19.60 31.81
N PRO A 153 -29.15 -18.76 32.13
CA PRO A 153 -29.34 -18.32 33.50
C PRO A 153 -29.79 -19.53 34.32
N LEU A 154 -28.94 -20.00 35.23
CA LEU A 154 -29.37 -20.85 36.33
C LEU A 154 -30.30 -20.00 37.19
N GLY A 155 -31.60 -20.20 37.00
CA GLY A 155 -32.62 -19.68 37.90
C GLY A 155 -32.42 -20.30 39.28
N LEU A 156 -32.30 -19.44 40.27
CA LEU A 156 -32.74 -19.67 41.65
C LEU A 156 -33.78 -18.60 41.96
#